data_AF-K6X4W8-F1
#
_entry.id   AF-K6X4W8-F1
#
_cell.length_a   1.000
_cell.length_b   1.000
_cell.length_c   1.000
_cell.angle_alpha   90.00
_cell.angle_beta   90.00
_cell.angle_gamma   90.00
#
_symmetry.space_group_name_H-M   'P 1'
#
loop_
_entity.id
_entity.type
_entity.pdbx_description
1 polymer ?
#
loop_
_entity_poly.entity_id
_entity_poly.type
_entity_poly.pdbx_seq_one_letter_code
_entity_poly.pdbx_strand_id
1 'polypeptide(L)'
;MAALTLIVLVVGQWMSTAHAVAGDVGSSTGVVVPLPEDADNPYAAAVVALTGPVPSTMMDVLPTTFDAHMGYIPTVVSGVPVDPDGDCSSPVPLPDRFTPLCRTHDLGYDLLRAAAADGRPLGSWARFALDRMLIDSMQRSCSNPVCDAAARIARVGLAWNTWRQYGGAPTQQETIPQLVSTTVDRALVDRDPRTETDTEELS
;
A
#
# COMPACT_ATOMS: atom_id res chain seq x y z
N MET A 1 14.89 -32.12 2.75
CA MET A 1 15.89 -31.17 3.29
C MET A 1 16.15 -30.02 2.33
N ALA A 2 16.49 -30.24 1.06
CA ALA A 2 16.75 -29.16 0.08
C ALA A 2 15.61 -28.14 -0.10
N ALA A 3 14.34 -28.58 -0.12
CA ALA A 3 13.18 -27.68 -0.22
C ALA A 3 13.00 -26.79 1.03
N LEU A 4 13.36 -27.29 2.22
CA LEU A 4 13.30 -26.52 3.46
C LEU A 4 14.42 -25.46 3.48
N THR A 5 15.60 -25.80 2.98
CA THR A 5 16.74 -24.86 2.88
C THR A 5 16.47 -23.75 1.86
N LEU A 6 15.78 -24.04 0.76
CA LEU A 6 15.36 -23.04 -0.22
C LEU A 6 14.29 -22.09 0.36
N ILE A 7 13.30 -22.61 1.09
CA ILE A 7 12.30 -21.78 1.79
C ILE A 7 12.97 -20.87 2.82
N VAL A 8 13.93 -21.38 3.61
CA VAL A 8 14.63 -20.57 4.62
C VAL A 8 15.54 -19.51 4.00
N LEU A 9 16.22 -19.80 2.88
CA LEU A 9 17.04 -18.81 2.17
C LEU A 9 16.19 -17.74 1.49
N VAL A 10 15.07 -18.13 0.89
CA VAL A 10 14.06 -17.21 0.35
C VAL A 10 13.53 -16.35 1.50
N VAL A 11 12.92 -16.91 2.55
CA VAL A 11 12.41 -16.14 3.70
C VAL A 11 13.48 -15.26 4.39
N GLY A 12 14.73 -15.73 4.48
CA GLY A 12 15.84 -14.97 5.05
C GLY A 12 16.28 -13.78 4.20
N GLN A 13 16.34 -13.92 2.87
CA GLN A 13 16.58 -12.80 1.96
C GLN A 13 15.42 -11.78 1.99
N TRP A 14 14.19 -12.26 2.19
CA TRP A 14 12.98 -11.45 2.21
C TRP A 14 12.92 -10.51 3.40
N MET A 15 13.40 -10.95 4.57
CA MET A 15 13.47 -10.06 5.72
C MET A 15 14.54 -8.96 5.50
N SER A 16 15.72 -9.26 4.97
CA SER A 16 16.77 -8.24 4.80
C SER A 16 16.40 -7.14 3.80
N THR A 17 15.77 -7.47 2.68
CA THR A 17 15.30 -6.45 1.71
C THR A 17 14.09 -5.70 2.23
N ALA A 18 13.11 -6.39 2.84
CA ALA A 18 11.94 -5.72 3.38
C ALA A 18 12.26 -4.79 4.57
N HIS A 19 13.24 -5.13 5.41
CA HIS A 19 13.74 -4.22 6.46
C HIS A 19 14.49 -3.01 5.87
N ALA A 20 15.25 -3.20 4.79
CA ALA A 20 15.91 -2.09 4.09
C ALA A 20 14.88 -1.13 3.45
N VAL A 21 13.85 -1.66 2.78
CA VAL A 21 12.75 -0.87 2.19
C VAL A 21 11.90 -0.19 3.27
N ALA A 22 11.61 -0.88 4.38
CA ALA A 22 10.82 -0.33 5.47
C ALA A 22 11.59 0.67 6.36
N GLY A 23 12.91 0.78 6.18
CA GLY A 23 13.78 1.71 6.91
C GLY A 23 13.68 3.16 6.42
N ASP A 24 13.27 3.37 5.17
CA ASP A 24 13.13 4.69 4.54
C ASP A 24 11.71 5.27 4.59
N VAL A 25 10.72 4.53 5.13
CA VAL A 25 9.40 5.09 5.44
C VAL A 25 9.51 5.88 6.74
N GLY A 26 10.31 6.95 6.70
CA GLY A 26 10.57 7.86 7.79
C GLY A 26 9.27 8.44 8.34
N SER A 27 9.31 8.67 9.65
CA SER A 27 8.33 9.38 10.45
C SER A 27 8.07 10.78 9.87
N SER A 28 7.16 10.88 8.92
CA SER A 28 6.59 12.15 8.46
C SER A 28 5.17 12.21 8.98
N THR A 29 5.00 12.87 10.11
CA THR A 29 3.70 13.35 10.64
C THR A 29 3.22 14.61 9.91
N GLY A 30 3.53 14.72 8.62
CA GLY A 30 3.16 15.84 7.76
C GLY A 30 1.85 15.59 7.01
N VAL A 31 1.20 16.67 6.61
CA VAL A 31 0.08 16.63 5.66
C VAL A 31 0.57 15.97 4.37
N VAL A 32 -0.20 14.99 3.87
CA VAL A 32 0.05 14.36 2.58
C VAL A 32 -0.28 15.36 1.49
N VAL A 33 0.71 15.68 0.66
CA VAL A 33 0.55 16.58 -0.50
C VAL A 33 0.75 15.75 -1.76
N PRO A 34 -0.22 15.75 -2.71
CA PRO A 34 -0.04 15.10 -4.00
C PRO A 34 1.18 15.63 -4.74
N LEU A 35 1.80 14.79 -5.56
CA LEU A 35 2.78 15.27 -6.51
C LEU A 35 2.12 16.24 -7.52
N PRO A 36 2.86 17.21 -8.08
CA PRO A 36 2.29 18.20 -9.00
C PRO A 36 1.51 17.59 -10.18
N GLU A 37 1.97 16.46 -10.72
CA GLU A 37 1.31 15.73 -11.80
C GLU A 37 -0.06 15.15 -11.42
N ASP A 38 -0.29 14.92 -10.13
CA ASP A 38 -1.52 14.35 -9.59
C ASP A 38 -2.47 15.42 -9.00
N ALA A 39 -2.07 16.69 -9.01
CA ALA A 39 -2.82 17.78 -8.35
C ALA A 39 -4.26 17.91 -8.87
N ASP A 40 -4.48 17.70 -10.17
CA ASP A 40 -5.80 17.77 -10.81
C ASP A 40 -6.49 16.39 -10.89
N ASN A 41 -5.99 15.37 -10.19
CA ASN A 41 -6.58 14.04 -10.17
C ASN A 41 -7.62 13.96 -9.03
N PRO A 42 -8.91 13.71 -9.32
CA PRO A 42 -9.94 13.69 -8.29
C PRO A 42 -9.74 12.54 -7.29
N TYR A 43 -9.09 11.42 -7.68
CA TYR A 43 -8.71 10.36 -6.75
C TYR A 43 -7.56 10.77 -5.82
N ALA A 44 -6.67 11.67 -6.25
CA ALA A 44 -5.64 12.21 -5.36
C ALA A 44 -6.29 13.00 -4.21
N ALA A 45 -7.31 13.82 -4.50
CA ALA A 45 -8.07 14.53 -3.48
C ALA A 45 -8.76 13.56 -2.51
N ALA A 46 -9.35 12.47 -3.01
CA ALA A 46 -9.96 11.43 -2.18
C ALA A 46 -8.93 10.73 -1.26
N VAL A 47 -7.73 10.41 -1.77
CA VAL A 47 -6.64 9.83 -0.94
C VAL A 47 -6.17 10.82 0.13
N VAL A 48 -6.00 12.09 -0.21
CA VAL A 48 -5.64 13.15 0.76
C VAL A 48 -6.70 13.30 1.84
N ALA A 49 -7.98 13.30 1.46
CA ALA A 49 -9.09 13.39 2.40
C ALA A 49 -9.16 12.16 3.33
N LEU A 50 -9.02 10.95 2.78
CA LEU A 50 -9.05 9.69 3.53
C LEU A 50 -7.91 9.59 4.56
N THR A 51 -6.71 10.01 4.16
CA THR A 51 -5.50 9.99 5.02
C THR A 51 -5.37 11.22 5.92
N GLY A 52 -6.30 12.17 5.79
CA GLY A 52 -6.34 13.41 6.54
C GLY A 52 -6.93 13.29 7.95
N PRO A 53 -7.05 14.42 8.68
CA PRO A 53 -7.55 14.43 10.06
C PRO A 53 -9.05 14.13 10.17
N VAL A 54 -9.81 14.27 9.08
CA VAL A 54 -11.26 13.99 9.03
C VAL A 54 -11.57 13.07 7.84
N PRO A 55 -11.31 11.76 7.96
CA PRO A 55 -11.41 10.81 6.83
C PRO A 55 -12.78 10.79 6.13
N SER A 56 -13.85 11.08 6.86
CA SER A 56 -15.22 11.13 6.29
C SER A 56 -15.39 12.17 5.18
N THR A 57 -14.58 13.23 5.15
CA THR A 57 -14.60 14.22 4.07
C THR A 57 -14.21 13.64 2.71
N MET A 58 -13.61 12.44 2.67
CA MET A 58 -13.38 11.71 1.41
C MET A 58 -14.70 11.46 0.66
N MET A 59 -15.79 11.20 1.38
CA MET A 59 -17.11 10.96 0.77
C MET A 59 -17.62 12.18 0.00
N ASP A 60 -17.23 13.39 0.38
CA ASP A 60 -17.64 14.63 -0.27
C ASP A 60 -16.91 14.86 -1.61
N VAL A 61 -15.77 14.20 -1.81
CA VAL A 61 -14.89 14.33 -2.98
C VAL A 61 -14.72 13.02 -3.75
N LEU A 62 -15.49 11.99 -3.40
CA LEU A 62 -15.43 10.69 -4.06
C LEU A 62 -15.81 10.85 -5.55
N PRO A 63 -14.93 10.44 -6.49
CA PRO A 63 -15.25 10.53 -7.90
C PRO A 63 -16.49 9.71 -8.26
N THR A 64 -17.37 10.26 -9.09
CA THR A 64 -18.62 9.59 -9.52
C THR A 64 -18.39 8.37 -10.42
N THR A 65 -17.15 8.11 -10.85
CA THR A 65 -16.75 6.92 -11.60
C THR A 65 -16.32 5.76 -10.69
N PHE A 66 -16.19 6.00 -9.38
CA PHE A 66 -15.71 4.98 -8.44
C PHE A 66 -16.60 3.73 -8.42
N ASP A 67 -17.92 3.90 -8.31
CA ASP A 67 -18.86 2.78 -8.24
C ASP A 67 -18.88 1.97 -9.56
N ALA A 68 -18.72 2.64 -10.70
CA ALA A 68 -18.60 1.98 -11.99
C ALA A 68 -17.32 1.11 -12.09
N HIS A 69 -16.22 1.54 -11.47
CA HIS A 69 -14.96 0.78 -11.48
C HIS A 69 -14.89 -0.30 -10.40
N MET A 70 -15.47 -0.05 -9.25
CA MET A 70 -15.31 -0.88 -8.06
C MET A 70 -16.52 -1.77 -7.77
N GLY A 71 -17.69 -1.43 -8.30
CA GLY A 71 -18.92 -2.20 -8.15
C GLY A 71 -19.62 -2.03 -6.80
N TYR A 72 -19.19 -1.06 -5.98
CA TYR A 72 -19.80 -0.75 -4.69
C TYR A 72 -19.68 0.75 -4.36
N ILE A 73 -20.46 1.18 -3.36
CA ILE A 73 -20.36 2.52 -2.78
C ILE A 73 -19.76 2.40 -1.38
N PRO A 74 -18.70 3.17 -1.04
CA PRO A 74 -18.11 3.13 0.29
C PRO A 74 -19.13 3.49 1.37
N THR A 75 -18.96 2.93 2.57
CA THR A 75 -19.82 3.23 3.72
C THR A 75 -19.02 3.90 4.82
N VAL A 76 -19.67 4.66 5.71
CA VAL A 76 -19.00 5.28 6.86
C VAL A 76 -19.31 4.50 8.12
N VAL A 77 -18.28 3.96 8.76
CA VAL A 77 -18.38 3.24 10.03
C VAL A 77 -17.61 4.03 11.08
N SER A 78 -18.31 4.47 12.13
CA SER A 78 -17.72 5.27 13.22
C SER A 78 -16.95 6.51 12.73
N GLY A 79 -17.45 7.17 11.68
CA GLY A 79 -16.85 8.38 11.10
C GLY A 79 -15.69 8.14 10.12
N VAL A 80 -15.38 6.88 9.80
CA VAL A 80 -14.32 6.51 8.85
C VAL A 80 -14.93 5.80 7.64
N PRO A 81 -14.65 6.23 6.40
CA PRO A 81 -15.05 5.52 5.20
C PRO A 81 -14.38 4.15 5.08
N VAL A 82 -15.12 3.13 4.65
CA VAL A 82 -14.65 1.76 4.52
C VAL A 82 -15.18 1.11 3.24
N ASP A 83 -14.41 0.15 2.73
CA ASP A 83 -14.92 -0.91 1.86
C ASP A 83 -15.81 -1.82 2.73
N PRO A 84 -17.12 -1.91 2.46
CA PRO A 84 -18.02 -2.75 3.27
C PRO A 84 -17.69 -4.25 3.17
N ASP A 85 -17.10 -4.68 2.06
CA ASP A 85 -16.78 -6.07 1.73
C ASP A 85 -15.29 -6.39 1.96
N GLY A 86 -14.48 -5.39 2.27
CA GLY A 86 -13.04 -5.52 2.54
C GLY A 86 -12.71 -6.37 3.78
N ASP A 87 -11.47 -6.83 3.85
CA ASP A 87 -10.96 -7.67 4.93
C ASP A 87 -9.43 -7.55 5.06
N CYS A 88 -8.88 -8.02 6.19
CA CYS A 88 -7.44 -8.07 6.37
C CYS A 88 -6.80 -9.16 5.50
N SER A 89 -6.42 -8.78 4.27
CA SER A 89 -5.64 -9.63 3.38
C SER A 89 -4.20 -9.78 3.90
N SER A 90 -3.98 -10.78 4.76
CA SER A 90 -2.67 -11.07 5.35
C SER A 90 -2.34 -12.56 5.28
N PRO A 91 -1.11 -12.94 4.91
CA PRO A 91 -0.67 -14.34 4.91
C PRO A 91 -0.53 -14.91 6.33
N VAL A 92 -0.53 -14.06 7.34
CA VAL A 92 -0.53 -14.43 8.76
C VAL A 92 -1.80 -13.90 9.44
N PRO A 93 -2.40 -14.65 10.38
CA PRO A 93 -3.53 -14.15 11.15
C PRO A 93 -3.21 -12.82 11.82
N LEU A 94 -4.09 -11.83 11.62
CA LEU A 94 -4.02 -10.54 12.28
C LEU A 94 -5.08 -10.45 13.39
N PRO A 95 -4.87 -9.62 14.43
CA PRO A 95 -5.89 -9.38 15.44
C PRO A 95 -7.20 -8.84 14.82
N ASP A 96 -8.35 -9.39 15.21
CA ASP A 96 -9.69 -8.99 14.69
C ASP A 96 -9.95 -7.47 14.81
N ARG A 97 -9.33 -6.81 15.79
CA ARG A 97 -9.41 -5.35 15.93
C ARG A 97 -8.85 -4.56 14.74
N PHE A 98 -8.06 -5.19 13.88
CA PHE A 98 -7.53 -4.56 12.68
C PHE A 98 -8.53 -4.62 11.51
N THR A 99 -9.56 -5.47 11.54
CA THR A 99 -10.51 -5.61 10.42
C THR A 99 -11.12 -4.28 9.97
N PRO A 100 -11.63 -3.40 10.85
CA PRO A 100 -12.15 -2.11 10.41
C PRO A 100 -11.08 -1.19 9.78
N LEU A 101 -9.83 -1.32 10.23
CA LEU A 101 -8.69 -0.57 9.71
C LEU A 101 -8.29 -1.07 8.32
N CYS A 102 -8.25 -2.40 8.13
CA CYS A 102 -8.00 -3.03 6.84
C CYS A 102 -9.06 -2.63 5.82
N ARG A 103 -10.34 -2.60 6.18
CA ARG A 103 -11.41 -2.12 5.29
C ARG A 103 -11.27 -0.66 4.85
N THR A 104 -10.72 0.19 5.72
CA THR A 104 -10.39 1.59 5.36
C THR A 104 -9.22 1.63 4.38
N HIS A 105 -8.23 0.75 4.57
CA HIS A 105 -7.05 0.64 3.70
C HIS A 105 -7.39 0.04 2.34
N ASP A 106 -8.24 -0.99 2.28
CA ASP A 106 -8.77 -1.58 1.05
C ASP A 106 -9.51 -0.52 0.22
N LEU A 107 -10.37 0.28 0.83
CA LEU A 107 -10.99 1.43 0.17
C LEU A 107 -9.95 2.40 -0.41
N GLY A 108 -8.87 2.67 0.32
CA GLY A 108 -7.77 3.47 -0.20
C GLY A 108 -7.12 2.85 -1.43
N TYR A 109 -6.86 1.55 -1.40
CA TYR A 109 -6.34 0.80 -2.54
C TYR A 109 -7.31 0.80 -3.72
N ASP A 110 -8.60 0.85 -3.46
CA ASP A 110 -9.66 0.93 -4.47
C ASP A 110 -9.66 2.28 -5.16
N LEU A 111 -9.38 3.37 -4.44
CA LEU A 111 -9.15 4.67 -5.06
C LEU A 111 -7.96 4.62 -6.02
N LEU A 112 -6.88 3.91 -5.69
CA LEU A 112 -5.73 3.75 -6.60
C LEU A 112 -6.10 2.94 -7.85
N ARG A 113 -6.86 1.85 -7.66
CA ARG A 113 -7.32 0.98 -8.75
C ARG A 113 -8.28 1.71 -9.67
N ALA A 114 -9.22 2.46 -9.12
CA ALA A 114 -10.18 3.26 -9.86
C ALA A 114 -9.47 4.39 -10.65
N ALA A 115 -8.50 5.08 -10.04
CA ALA A 115 -7.67 6.07 -10.74
C ALA A 115 -6.93 5.45 -11.95
N ALA A 116 -6.35 4.26 -11.78
CA ALA A 116 -5.71 3.53 -12.86
C ALA A 116 -6.70 3.09 -13.96
N ALA A 117 -7.90 2.65 -13.58
CA ALA A 117 -8.97 2.27 -14.51
C ALA A 117 -9.51 3.48 -15.31
N ASP A 118 -9.49 4.67 -14.70
CA ASP A 118 -9.77 5.96 -15.35
C ASP A 118 -8.60 6.47 -16.21
N GLY A 119 -7.52 5.70 -16.36
CA GLY A 119 -6.35 6.03 -17.18
C GLY A 119 -5.45 7.10 -16.56
N ARG A 120 -5.64 7.42 -15.27
CA ARG A 120 -4.88 8.43 -14.51
C ARG A 120 -4.33 7.81 -13.22
N PRO A 121 -3.41 6.83 -13.31
CA PRO A 121 -2.83 6.21 -12.13
C PRO A 121 -2.09 7.26 -11.29
N LEU A 122 -2.25 7.17 -9.97
CA LEU A 122 -1.54 8.04 -9.03
C LEU A 122 -0.08 7.59 -8.85
N GLY A 123 0.78 8.55 -8.54
CA GLY A 123 2.16 8.27 -8.12
C GLY A 123 2.25 7.48 -6.81
N SER A 124 3.44 6.94 -6.54
CA SER A 124 3.71 6.07 -5.39
C SER A 124 3.43 6.72 -4.03
N TRP A 125 3.43 8.05 -3.95
CA TRP A 125 3.08 8.81 -2.75
C TRP A 125 1.72 8.39 -2.17
N ALA A 126 0.74 8.10 -3.03
CA ALA A 126 -0.62 7.80 -2.63
C ALA A 126 -0.67 6.46 -1.89
N ARG A 127 0.00 5.43 -2.43
CA ARG A 127 0.11 4.13 -1.78
C ARG A 127 0.89 4.21 -0.47
N PHE A 128 1.99 4.96 -0.43
CA PHE A 128 2.75 5.17 0.81
C PHE A 128 1.94 5.88 1.90
N ALA A 129 1.09 6.85 1.53
CA ALA A 129 0.20 7.52 2.46
C ALA A 129 -0.84 6.58 3.07
N LEU A 130 -1.45 5.72 2.24
CA LEU A 130 -2.43 4.72 2.66
C LEU A 130 -1.79 3.65 3.56
N ASP A 131 -0.63 3.11 3.17
CA ASP A 131 0.09 2.13 3.96
C ASP A 131 0.48 2.72 5.34
N ARG A 132 0.95 3.96 5.38
CA ARG A 132 1.24 4.67 6.64
C ARG A 132 -0.01 4.83 7.50
N MET A 133 -1.12 5.29 6.93
CA MET A 133 -2.41 5.45 7.63
C MET A 133 -2.85 4.15 8.32
N LEU A 134 -2.74 3.02 7.63
CA LEU A 134 -3.08 1.71 8.19
C LEU A 134 -2.16 1.36 9.37
N ILE A 135 -0.85 1.45 9.18
CA ILE A 135 0.14 1.06 10.21
C ILE A 135 0.03 1.95 11.45
N ASP A 136 -0.11 3.27 11.28
CA ASP A 136 -0.29 4.18 12.40
C ASP A 136 -1.58 3.87 13.17
N SER A 137 -2.66 3.52 12.46
CA SER A 137 -3.93 3.15 13.08
C SER A 137 -3.84 1.82 13.82
N MET A 138 -3.16 0.83 13.25
CA MET A 138 -2.91 -0.46 13.91
C MET A 138 -2.12 -0.26 15.21
N GLN A 139 -1.01 0.48 15.14
CA GLN A 139 -0.16 0.77 16.31
C GLN A 139 -0.93 1.55 17.39
N ARG A 140 -1.69 2.58 17.02
CA ARG A 140 -2.54 3.34 17.97
C ARG A 140 -3.62 2.47 18.62
N SER A 141 -4.12 1.45 17.91
CA SER A 141 -5.12 0.53 18.46
C SER A 141 -4.52 -0.53 19.39
N CYS A 142 -3.18 -0.68 19.43
CA CYS A 142 -2.53 -1.72 20.21
C CYS A 142 -2.48 -1.40 21.71
N SER A 143 -2.62 -2.46 22.51
CA SER A 143 -2.62 -2.38 23.98
C SER A 143 -1.72 -3.42 24.64
N ASN A 144 -0.96 -4.18 23.84
CA ASN A 144 -0.03 -5.19 24.32
C ASN A 144 1.06 -5.48 23.26
N PRO A 145 2.20 -6.07 23.66
CA PRO A 145 3.33 -6.30 22.74
C PRO A 145 3.05 -7.24 21.56
N VAL A 146 2.07 -8.14 21.68
CA VAL A 146 1.69 -9.08 20.60
C VAL A 146 0.99 -8.33 19.48
N CYS A 147 0.08 -7.42 19.82
CA CYS A 147 -0.55 -6.51 18.85
C CYS A 147 0.49 -5.64 18.16
N ASP A 148 1.42 -5.04 18.91
CA ASP A 148 2.48 -4.21 18.34
C ASP A 148 3.38 -5.00 17.38
N ALA A 149 3.67 -6.27 17.72
CA ALA A 149 4.42 -7.16 16.84
C ALA A 149 3.65 -7.44 15.54
N ALA A 150 2.34 -7.69 15.61
CA ALA A 150 1.49 -7.88 14.44
C ALA A 150 1.48 -6.64 13.53
N ALA A 151 1.34 -5.44 14.10
CA ALA A 151 1.39 -4.19 13.34
C ALA A 151 2.76 -3.98 12.66
N ARG A 152 3.87 -4.34 13.34
CA ARG A 152 5.21 -4.29 12.73
C ARG A 152 5.38 -5.28 11.58
N ILE A 153 4.82 -6.48 11.70
CA ILE A 153 4.85 -7.49 10.62
C ILE A 153 4.03 -7.00 9.43
N ALA A 154 2.83 -6.45 9.67
CA ALA A 154 2.01 -5.86 8.62
C ALA A 154 2.76 -4.76 7.86
N ARG A 155 3.48 -3.88 8.57
CA ARG A 155 4.31 -2.82 7.95
C ARG A 155 5.37 -3.40 7.01
N VAL A 156 6.06 -4.47 7.42
CA VAL A 156 7.08 -5.13 6.59
C VAL A 156 6.42 -5.76 5.35
N GLY A 157 5.27 -6.42 5.53
CA GLY A 157 4.50 -7.01 4.43
C GLY A 157 4.05 -5.97 3.40
N LEU A 158 3.48 -4.85 3.86
CA LEU A 158 3.06 -3.74 3.00
C LEU A 158 4.25 -3.10 2.28
N ALA A 159 5.34 -2.78 2.99
CA ALA A 159 6.52 -2.18 2.37
C ALA A 159 7.09 -3.06 1.25
N TRP A 160 7.16 -4.38 1.48
CA TRP A 160 7.59 -5.33 0.46
C TRP A 160 6.61 -5.40 -0.72
N ASN A 161 5.30 -5.45 -0.45
CA ASN A 161 4.26 -5.45 -1.46
C ASN A 161 4.30 -4.20 -2.34
N THR A 162 4.52 -3.05 -1.72
CA THR A 162 4.62 -1.75 -2.40
C THR A 162 5.89 -1.67 -3.23
N TRP A 163 7.04 -2.11 -2.71
CA TRP A 163 8.31 -2.16 -3.46
C TRP A 163 8.25 -3.05 -4.70
N ARG A 164 7.75 -4.30 -4.57
CA ARG A 164 7.71 -5.25 -5.69
C ARG A 164 6.75 -4.80 -6.81
N GLN A 165 5.78 -3.94 -6.48
CA GLN A 165 4.81 -3.38 -7.41
C GLN A 165 5.09 -1.91 -7.78
N TYR A 166 6.33 -1.45 -7.59
CA TYR A 166 6.78 -0.09 -7.98
C TYR A 166 5.96 1.06 -7.37
N GLY A 167 5.30 0.83 -6.24
CA GLY A 167 4.44 1.81 -5.59
C GLY A 167 3.09 2.05 -6.27
N GLY A 168 2.78 1.34 -7.35
CA GLY A 168 1.52 1.49 -8.08
C GLY A 168 0.31 0.89 -7.38
N ALA A 169 -0.86 1.00 -8.02
CA ALA A 169 -2.09 0.38 -7.53
C ALA A 169 -1.91 -1.14 -7.34
N PRO A 170 -2.37 -1.70 -6.21
CA PRO A 170 -2.19 -3.11 -5.95
C PRO A 170 -3.08 -3.97 -6.84
N THR A 171 -2.54 -5.11 -7.25
CA THR A 171 -3.26 -6.13 -8.00
C THR A 171 -4.26 -6.86 -7.10
N GLN A 172 -5.49 -7.08 -7.58
CA GLN A 172 -6.59 -7.58 -6.74
C GLN A 172 -6.39 -9.03 -6.27
N GLN A 173 -5.73 -9.85 -7.08
CA GLN A 173 -5.54 -11.27 -6.81
C GLN A 173 -4.19 -11.69 -7.39
N GLU A 174 -3.32 -12.19 -6.52
CA GLU A 174 -2.03 -12.73 -6.94
C GLU A 174 -1.87 -14.16 -6.46
N THR A 175 -1.47 -14.99 -7.40
CA THR A 175 -1.02 -16.34 -7.12
C THR A 175 0.39 -16.32 -6.52
N ILE A 176 0.76 -17.36 -5.76
CA ILE A 176 2.12 -17.49 -5.22
C ILE A 176 3.20 -17.36 -6.31
N PRO A 177 3.06 -17.95 -7.52
CA PRO A 177 4.01 -17.72 -8.61
C PRO A 177 4.16 -16.25 -9.01
N GLN A 178 3.06 -15.47 -9.05
CA GLN A 178 3.11 -14.04 -9.39
C GLN A 178 3.80 -13.23 -8.30
N LEU A 179 3.59 -13.56 -7.02
CA LEU A 179 4.32 -12.94 -5.92
C LEU A 179 5.82 -13.17 -6.04
N VAL A 180 6.23 -14.40 -6.39
CA VAL A 180 7.63 -14.74 -6.59
C VAL A 180 8.21 -14.04 -7.81
N SER A 181 7.53 -14.05 -8.95
CA SER A 181 8.04 -13.44 -10.18
C SER A 181 8.22 -11.93 -10.03
N THR A 182 7.20 -11.21 -9.54
CA THR A 182 7.27 -9.75 -9.35
C THR A 182 8.38 -9.33 -8.38
N THR A 183 8.65 -10.17 -7.38
CA THR A 183 9.75 -9.96 -6.43
C THR A 183 11.12 -10.13 -7.09
N VAL A 184 11.29 -11.18 -7.89
CA VAL A 184 12.55 -11.44 -8.61
C VAL A 184 12.79 -10.33 -9.64
N ASP A 185 11.78 -9.97 -10.43
CA ASP A 185 11.86 -8.91 -11.44
C ASP A 185 12.32 -7.59 -10.80
N ARG A 186 11.68 -7.19 -9.69
CA ARG A 186 12.06 -5.96 -8.98
C ARG A 186 13.50 -6.01 -8.45
N ALA A 187 13.93 -7.14 -7.90
CA ALA A 187 15.29 -7.32 -7.40
C ALA A 187 16.35 -7.29 -8.50
N LEU A 188 16.00 -7.71 -9.72
CA LEU A 188 16.89 -7.62 -10.89
C LEU A 188 17.04 -6.17 -11.35
N VAL A 189 15.95 -5.40 -11.39
CA VAL A 189 15.97 -3.97 -11.74
C VAL A 189 16.85 -3.18 -10.78
N ASP A 190 16.73 -3.39 -9.46
CA ASP A 190 17.57 -2.69 -8.47
C ASP A 190 19.07 -3.03 -8.57
N ARG A 191 19.42 -4.17 -9.19
CA ARG A 191 20.82 -4.57 -9.41
C ARG A 191 21.44 -3.96 -10.65
N ASP A 192 20.65 -3.40 -11.57
CA ASP A 192 21.15 -2.82 -12.82
C ASP A 192 20.88 -1.31 -12.93
N PRO A 193 21.54 -0.47 -12.10
CA PRO A 193 21.41 0.99 -12.19
C PRO A 193 22.11 1.60 -13.41
N ARG A 194 22.76 0.79 -14.28
CA ARG A 194 23.59 1.27 -15.40
C ARG A 194 22.82 1.74 -16.64
N THR A 195 21.50 1.89 -16.56
CA THR A 195 20.70 2.41 -17.69
C THR A 195 20.37 3.90 -17.60
N GLU A 196 20.68 4.57 -16.48
CA GLU A 196 20.48 6.02 -16.34
C GLU A 196 21.71 6.87 -16.68
N THR A 197 22.93 6.31 -16.64
CA THR A 197 24.16 7.10 -16.81
C THR A 197 24.62 7.29 -18.27
N ASP A 198 24.08 6.55 -19.23
CA ASP A 198 24.59 6.56 -20.62
C ASP A 198 23.95 7.64 -21.54
N THR A 199 23.06 8.50 -21.02
CA THR A 199 22.43 9.57 -21.85
C THR A 199 22.99 10.97 -21.59
N GLU A 200 23.78 11.19 -20.52
CA GLU A 200 24.36 12.50 -20.21
C GLU A 200 25.78 12.72 -20.75
N GLU A 201 26.43 11.74 -21.39
CA GLU A 201 27.77 11.90 -21.97
C GLU A 201 27.80 12.15 -23.50
N LEU A 202 26.65 12.49 -24.09
CA LEU A 202 26.53 12.88 -25.50
C LEU A 202 25.64 14.13 -25.66
N SER A 203 26.04 15.26 -25.08
CA SER A 203 25.61 16.61 -25.47
C SER A 203 26.64 17.67 -25.09
#